data_AF-A0A318JTG7-F1
#
_entry.id   AF-A0A318JTG7-F1
#
_cell.length_a   1.000
_cell.length_b   1.000
_cell.length_c   1.000
_cell.angle_alpha   90.00
_cell.angle_beta   90.00
_cell.angle_gamma   90.00
#
_symmetry.space_group_name_H-M   'P 1'
#
loop_
_entity.id
_entity.type
_entity.pdbx_description
1 polymer ?
#
loop_
_entity_poly.entity_id
_entity_poly.type
_entity_poly.pdbx_seq_one_letter_code
_entity_poly.pdbx_strand_id
1 'polypeptide(L)'
;MVRIARPALVLCAGLVVAVAGCADDGGSTPTHAHSAAATTSGVPTACGVDLTAPVIQSAVAALPAEPVTHAAWSTDPRGFEGNFDPCATLSTVIITVQGATGSSPNQALLFHKGSYIGTATPEAHGFTSLDVDRTTDDTVGLTYKTPGSCNACTDGTVTQVQFRWEGQKVRTIGTPPK
;
A
#
# COMPACT_ATOMS: atom_id res chain seq x y z
N MET A 1 30.01 -14.45 20.48
CA MET A 1 31.32 -13.80 20.75
C MET A 1 31.18 -12.34 20.31
N VAL A 2 30.73 -11.44 21.18
CA VAL A 2 31.51 -10.59 22.12
C VAL A 2 32.18 -9.38 21.44
N ARG A 3 31.86 -8.19 21.99
CA ARG A 3 32.47 -6.83 21.87
C ARG A 3 32.02 -6.00 20.65
N ILE A 4 31.15 -4.99 20.78
CA ILE A 4 31.29 -3.69 21.48
C ILE A 4 32.67 -3.05 21.28
N ALA A 5 32.72 -1.96 20.51
CA ALA A 5 33.59 -0.81 20.78
C ALA A 5 33.09 0.44 20.04
N ARG A 6 32.65 1.45 20.80
CA ARG A 6 32.60 2.86 20.37
C ARG A 6 33.99 3.49 20.60
N PRO A 7 34.37 4.50 19.82
CA PRO A 7 35.08 5.66 20.41
C PRO A 7 34.43 6.98 19.94
N ALA A 8 34.06 7.89 20.84
CA ALA A 8 34.90 8.95 21.43
C ALA A 8 35.22 10.05 20.39
N LEU A 9 34.50 11.18 20.45
CA LEU A 9 34.89 12.41 21.17
C LEU A 9 36.03 13.15 20.46
N VAL A 10 35.69 14.26 19.80
CA VAL A 10 36.68 15.30 19.43
C VAL A 10 36.21 16.62 20.02
N LEU A 11 36.95 17.05 21.04
CA LEU A 11 37.02 18.41 21.55
C LEU A 11 37.78 19.30 20.55
N CYS A 12 37.24 20.48 20.25
CA CYS A 12 38.03 21.68 19.94
C CYS A 12 37.30 22.85 20.64
N ALA A 13 37.84 23.38 21.74
CA ALA A 13 38.67 24.60 21.77
C ALA A 13 37.95 25.74 21.02
N GLY A 14 37.28 26.69 21.65
CA GLY A 14 37.72 27.49 22.80
C GLY A 14 38.44 28.73 22.28
N LEU A 15 37.70 29.77 21.88
CA LEU A 15 38.21 31.14 21.77
C LEU A 15 37.22 32.07 22.45
N VAL A 16 37.65 32.64 23.56
CA VAL A 16 36.90 33.60 24.39
C VAL A 16 37.31 34.99 23.97
N VAL A 17 36.36 35.82 23.55
CA VAL A 17 36.54 37.28 23.45
C VAL A 17 35.52 37.90 24.39
N ALA A 18 36.01 38.48 25.48
CA ALA A 18 35.23 39.24 26.43
C ALA A 18 35.19 40.71 26.00
N VAL A 19 33.99 41.25 25.82
CA VAL A 19 33.73 42.69 25.82
C VAL A 19 32.70 42.98 26.90
N ALA A 20 33.04 43.88 27.81
CA ALA A 20 32.22 44.32 28.93
C ALA A 20 31.36 45.54 28.52
N GLY A 21 30.08 45.56 28.90
CA GLY A 21 29.21 46.75 28.79
C GLY A 21 27.70 46.49 28.90
N CYS A 22 27.18 46.60 30.12
CA CYS A 22 25.84 46.94 30.66
C CYS A 22 24.50 46.84 29.85
N ALA A 23 23.56 46.03 30.40
CA ALA A 23 22.08 46.13 30.62
C ALA A 23 21.14 46.80 29.57
N ASP A 24 19.92 46.35 29.23
CA ASP A 24 18.78 45.79 30.00
C ASP A 24 17.86 44.88 29.13
N ASP A 25 16.98 44.14 29.83
CA ASP A 25 15.96 43.13 29.49
C ASP A 25 15.19 43.11 28.14
N GLY A 26 14.91 41.88 27.67
CA GLY A 26 13.57 41.53 27.16
C GLY A 26 13.43 41.02 25.71
N GLY A 27 13.64 39.72 25.50
CA GLY A 27 12.84 38.90 24.56
C GLY A 27 12.99 39.12 23.05
N SER A 28 13.94 38.42 22.42
CA SER A 28 13.94 38.18 20.97
C SER A 28 13.68 36.70 20.68
N THR A 29 12.48 36.37 20.20
CA THR A 29 12.22 35.10 19.50
C THR A 29 12.74 35.19 18.05
N PRO A 30 13.44 34.17 17.54
CA PRO A 30 13.97 34.21 16.19
C PRO A 30 12.86 33.96 15.16
N THR A 31 12.79 34.83 14.15
CA THR A 31 12.07 34.61 12.89
C THR A 31 12.60 33.34 12.22
N HIS A 32 11.85 32.24 12.31
CA HIS A 32 12.05 31.05 11.49
C HIS A 32 11.62 31.39 10.05
N ALA A 33 12.60 31.59 9.18
CA ALA A 33 12.38 31.67 7.74
C ALA A 33 11.71 30.37 7.25
N HIS A 34 10.39 30.42 7.07
CA HIS A 34 9.68 29.47 6.23
C HIS A 34 9.87 29.93 4.79
N SER A 35 10.46 29.10 3.93
CA SER A 35 9.95 28.81 2.58
C SER A 35 11.03 28.14 1.72
N ALA A 36 10.96 26.81 1.67
CA ALA A 36 11.21 26.08 0.43
C ALA A 36 10.08 25.06 0.32
N ALA A 37 8.94 25.51 -0.21
CA ALA A 37 7.88 24.60 -0.60
C ALA A 37 8.43 23.70 -1.71
N ALA A 38 8.47 22.40 -1.47
CA ALA A 38 8.62 21.42 -2.53
C ALA A 38 7.32 21.46 -3.36
N THR A 39 7.35 22.17 -4.48
CA THR A 39 6.26 22.12 -5.45
C THR A 39 6.36 20.77 -6.16
N THR A 40 5.74 19.73 -5.59
CA THR A 40 5.43 18.53 -6.34
C THR A 40 4.34 18.91 -7.33
N SER A 41 4.75 19.33 -8.53
CA SER A 41 3.83 19.47 -9.67
C SER A 41 3.35 18.08 -10.07
N GLY A 42 2.39 17.56 -9.33
CA GLY A 42 1.56 16.43 -9.75
C GLY A 42 0.46 16.97 -10.65
N VAL A 43 0.25 16.31 -11.80
CA VAL A 43 -1.00 16.46 -12.55
C VAL A 43 -2.15 16.20 -11.57
N PRO A 44 -3.20 17.05 -11.53
CA PRO A 44 -4.35 16.80 -10.68
C PRO A 44 -4.88 15.40 -10.97
N THR A 45 -4.94 14.55 -9.94
CA THR A 45 -5.45 13.20 -10.10
C THR A 45 -6.97 13.27 -10.23
N ALA A 46 -7.49 12.78 -11.35
CA ALA A 46 -8.93 12.67 -11.56
C ALA A 46 -9.49 11.51 -10.72
N CYS A 47 -10.66 11.71 -10.11
CA CYS A 47 -11.39 10.64 -9.43
C CYS A 47 -12.11 9.74 -10.43
N GLY A 48 -12.45 8.54 -9.99
CA GLY A 48 -13.11 7.52 -10.80
C GLY A 48 -12.25 6.26 -10.93
N VAL A 49 -12.90 5.16 -11.31
CA VAL A 49 -12.22 3.87 -11.46
C VAL A 49 -11.24 3.92 -12.64
N ASP A 50 -9.96 3.70 -12.35
CA ASP A 50 -8.88 3.69 -13.34
C ASP A 50 -7.86 2.57 -13.07
N LEU A 51 -8.09 1.40 -13.64
CA LEU A 51 -7.17 0.25 -13.53
C LEU A 51 -5.88 0.43 -14.36
N THR A 52 -5.74 1.54 -15.09
CA THR A 52 -4.53 1.87 -15.87
C THR A 52 -3.59 2.83 -15.14
N ALA A 53 -3.95 3.26 -13.93
CA ALA A 53 -3.18 4.21 -13.16
C ALA A 53 -1.73 3.72 -12.91
N PRO A 54 -0.71 4.59 -13.10
CA PRO A 54 0.70 4.20 -13.00
C PRO A 54 1.11 3.71 -11.59
N VAL A 55 0.41 4.13 -10.55
CA VAL A 55 0.65 3.65 -9.18
C VAL A 55 0.40 2.14 -9.03
N ILE A 56 -0.52 1.58 -9.83
CA ILE A 56 -0.78 0.14 -9.85
C ILE A 56 0.44 -0.60 -10.38
N GLN A 57 1.06 -0.10 -11.45
CA GLN A 57 2.29 -0.68 -12.01
C GLN A 57 3.44 -0.64 -11.01
N SER A 58 3.59 0.47 -10.28
CA SER A 58 4.59 0.56 -9.21
C SER A 58 4.31 -0.43 -8.07
N ALA A 59 3.04 -0.63 -7.70
CA ALA A 59 2.65 -1.61 -6.69
C ALA A 59 2.96 -3.05 -7.15
N VAL A 60 2.62 -3.42 -8.38
CA VAL A 60 2.91 -4.74 -8.96
C VAL A 60 4.42 -5.00 -9.00
N ALA A 61 5.22 -4.02 -9.43
CA ALA A 61 6.68 -4.15 -9.52
C ALA A 61 7.36 -4.29 -8.15
N ALA A 62 6.73 -3.82 -7.07
CA ALA A 62 7.24 -3.94 -5.71
C ALA A 62 6.97 -5.31 -5.08
N LEU A 63 6.11 -6.14 -5.68
CA LEU A 63 5.82 -7.47 -5.17
C LEU A 63 6.98 -8.42 -5.46
N PRO A 64 7.33 -9.32 -4.52
CA PRO A 64 8.15 -10.48 -4.87
C PRO A 64 7.39 -11.36 -5.88
N ALA A 65 8.12 -12.21 -6.60
CA ALA A 65 7.52 -13.25 -7.43
C ALA A 65 6.54 -14.10 -6.59
N GLU A 66 5.52 -14.67 -7.23
CA GLU A 66 4.51 -15.45 -6.54
C GLU A 66 5.19 -16.67 -5.87
N PRO A 67 5.01 -16.89 -4.55
CA PRO A 67 5.83 -17.81 -3.78
C PRO A 67 5.68 -19.28 -4.16
N VAL A 68 4.54 -19.72 -4.69
CA VAL A 68 4.27 -21.14 -4.99
C VAL A 68 4.72 -21.53 -6.42
N THR A 69 4.40 -20.70 -7.39
CA THR A 69 4.66 -20.90 -8.82
C THR A 69 5.97 -20.28 -9.28
N HIS A 70 6.53 -19.36 -8.49
CA HIS A 70 7.67 -18.50 -8.83
C HIS A 70 7.46 -17.66 -10.09
N ALA A 71 6.21 -17.52 -10.54
CA ALA A 71 5.87 -16.73 -11.70
C ALA A 71 5.93 -15.23 -11.38
N ALA A 72 6.29 -14.44 -12.39
CA ALA A 72 6.15 -12.99 -12.32
C ALA A 72 4.67 -12.59 -12.37
N TRP A 73 4.32 -11.52 -11.65
CA TRP A 73 3.00 -10.91 -11.76
C TRP A 73 2.79 -10.28 -13.14
N SER A 74 1.55 -10.33 -13.62
CA SER A 74 1.16 -9.65 -14.85
C SER A 74 1.25 -8.14 -14.67
N THR A 75 1.85 -7.45 -15.64
CA THR A 75 1.86 -5.98 -15.71
C THR A 75 0.88 -5.45 -16.76
N ASP A 76 0.16 -6.33 -17.47
CA ASP A 76 -0.83 -5.94 -18.48
C ASP A 76 -2.15 -5.51 -17.81
N PRO A 77 -2.54 -4.22 -17.87
CA PRO A 77 -3.76 -3.74 -17.23
C PRO A 77 -5.05 -4.39 -17.75
N ARG A 78 -5.03 -4.99 -18.95
CA ARG A 78 -6.19 -5.67 -19.53
C ARG A 78 -6.63 -6.90 -18.74
N GLY A 79 -5.73 -7.46 -17.93
CA GLY A 79 -6.01 -8.59 -17.04
C GLY A 79 -6.25 -8.18 -15.58
N PHE A 80 -6.28 -6.88 -15.28
CA PHE A 80 -6.57 -6.40 -13.94
C PHE A 80 -8.07 -6.30 -13.72
N GLU A 81 -8.52 -6.67 -12.53
CA GLU A 81 -9.88 -6.48 -12.06
C GLU A 81 -9.88 -5.59 -10.81
N GLY A 82 -11.06 -5.15 -10.36
CA GLY A 82 -11.19 -4.38 -9.13
C GLY A 82 -11.84 -3.01 -9.36
N ASN A 83 -11.65 -2.13 -8.38
CA ASN A 83 -12.31 -0.83 -8.30
C ASN A 83 -11.35 0.31 -7.93
N PHE A 84 -10.06 0.19 -8.27
CA PHE A 84 -9.08 1.23 -7.94
C PHE A 84 -9.58 2.60 -8.39
N ASP A 85 -9.77 3.46 -7.41
CA ASP A 85 -10.12 4.87 -7.56
C ASP A 85 -9.16 5.64 -6.63
N PRO A 86 -8.40 6.61 -7.17
CA PRO A 86 -7.45 7.39 -6.37
C PRO A 86 -8.10 8.28 -5.32
N CYS A 87 -9.41 8.54 -5.42
CA CYS A 87 -10.16 9.34 -4.47
C CYS A 87 -10.91 8.51 -3.44
N ALA A 88 -11.13 7.22 -3.68
CA ALA A 88 -11.80 6.34 -2.73
C ALA A 88 -10.99 6.19 -1.44
N THR A 89 -11.68 6.09 -0.30
CA THR A 89 -11.02 5.82 0.98
C THR A 89 -10.29 4.47 0.93
N LEU A 90 -10.89 3.43 0.36
CA LEU A 90 -10.22 2.16 0.15
C LEU A 90 -10.66 1.57 -1.19
N SER A 91 -9.71 1.15 -2.00
CA SER A 91 -9.97 0.51 -3.28
C SER A 91 -8.99 -0.63 -3.53
N THR A 92 -9.26 -1.46 -4.54
CA THR A 92 -8.46 -2.64 -4.83
C THR A 92 -8.19 -2.83 -6.32
N VAL A 93 -7.06 -3.49 -6.60
CA VAL A 93 -6.76 -4.11 -7.89
C VAL A 93 -6.47 -5.59 -7.64
N ILE A 94 -7.14 -6.46 -8.37
CA ILE A 94 -6.88 -7.89 -8.39
C ILE A 94 -6.00 -8.15 -9.62
N ILE A 95 -4.81 -8.69 -9.36
CA ILE A 95 -3.84 -9.06 -10.39
C ILE A 95 -3.67 -10.57 -10.42
N THR A 96 -3.16 -11.10 -11.54
CA THR A 96 -2.76 -12.50 -11.66
C THR A 96 -1.35 -12.60 -12.24
N VAL A 97 -0.82 -13.82 -12.34
CA VAL A 97 0.52 -14.09 -12.88
C VAL A 97 0.56 -13.98 -14.41
N GLN A 98 1.75 -13.82 -14.99
CA GLN A 98 1.95 -13.90 -16.44
C GLN A 98 1.53 -15.27 -16.97
N GLY A 99 0.80 -15.30 -18.09
CA GLY A 99 0.31 -16.56 -18.68
C GLY A 99 -0.75 -17.28 -17.83
N ALA A 100 -1.48 -16.54 -16.99
CA ALA A 100 -2.49 -17.09 -16.11
C ALA A 100 -3.60 -17.87 -16.86
N THR A 101 -4.13 -18.87 -16.16
CA THR A 101 -5.34 -19.63 -16.51
C THR A 101 -6.40 -19.38 -15.45
N GLY A 102 -7.62 -19.90 -15.62
CA GLY A 102 -8.73 -19.62 -14.70
C GLY A 102 -8.50 -20.00 -13.23
N SER A 103 -7.57 -20.92 -12.93
CA SER A 103 -7.21 -21.32 -11.57
C SER A 103 -5.89 -20.73 -11.07
N SER A 104 -5.27 -19.85 -11.85
CA SER A 104 -4.01 -19.22 -11.45
C SER A 104 -4.18 -18.34 -10.21
N PRO A 105 -3.11 -18.13 -9.44
CA PRO A 105 -3.17 -17.26 -8.26
C PRO A 105 -3.61 -15.85 -8.63
N ASN A 106 -4.52 -15.28 -7.85
CA ASN A 106 -4.87 -13.88 -7.91
C ASN A 106 -4.46 -13.21 -6.61
N GLN A 107 -3.82 -12.05 -6.71
CA GLN A 107 -3.45 -11.24 -5.55
C GLN A 107 -4.24 -9.95 -5.56
N ALA A 108 -4.93 -9.66 -4.46
CA ALA A 108 -5.64 -8.41 -4.29
C ALA A 108 -4.73 -7.38 -3.63
N LEU A 109 -4.45 -6.30 -4.34
CA LEU A 109 -3.70 -5.13 -3.87
C LEU A 109 -4.67 -4.10 -3.33
N LEU A 110 -4.39 -3.56 -2.15
CA LEU A 110 -5.21 -2.54 -1.50
C LEU A 110 -4.56 -1.16 -1.62
N PHE A 111 -5.40 -0.16 -1.85
CA PHE A 111 -5.00 1.22 -2.00
C PHE A 111 -5.86 2.11 -1.10
N HIS A 112 -5.23 3.03 -0.38
CA HIS A 112 -5.91 4.08 0.39
C HIS A 112 -5.67 5.42 -0.29
N LYS A 113 -6.73 6.06 -0.80
CA LYS A 113 -6.63 7.37 -1.46
C LYS A 113 -5.52 7.41 -2.53
N GLY A 114 -5.54 6.42 -3.42
CA GLY A 114 -4.59 6.26 -4.51
C GLY A 114 -3.19 5.75 -4.12
N SER A 115 -2.91 5.55 -2.84
CA SER A 115 -1.61 5.04 -2.37
C SER A 115 -1.67 3.56 -2.08
N TYR A 116 -0.72 2.77 -2.60
CA TYR A 116 -0.62 1.34 -2.30
C TYR A 116 -0.28 1.12 -0.82
N ILE A 117 -1.05 0.25 -0.14
CA ILE A 117 -0.89 -0.01 1.30
C ILE A 117 -0.62 -1.47 1.65
N GLY A 118 -0.57 -2.36 0.65
CA GLY A 118 -0.28 -3.77 0.83
C GLY A 118 -1.31 -4.69 0.17
N THR A 119 -1.18 -5.99 0.41
CA THR A 119 -2.09 -7.00 -0.13
C THR A 119 -3.25 -7.26 0.83
N ALA A 120 -4.40 -7.67 0.31
CA ALA A 120 -5.57 -8.01 1.13
C ALA A 120 -5.31 -9.27 1.97
N THR A 121 -4.69 -10.28 1.36
CA THR A 121 -4.25 -11.52 2.01
C THR A 121 -2.73 -11.68 1.88
N PRO A 122 -2.06 -12.35 2.83
CA PRO A 122 -0.64 -12.66 2.70
C PRO A 122 -0.35 -13.56 1.49
N GLU A 123 -1.27 -14.49 1.22
CA GLU A 123 -1.17 -15.46 0.13
C GLU A 123 -2.11 -15.07 -1.02
N ALA A 124 -1.73 -15.43 -2.24
CA ALA A 124 -2.56 -15.26 -3.41
C ALA A 124 -3.50 -16.46 -3.57
N HIS A 125 -4.73 -16.21 -4.00
CA HIS A 125 -5.76 -17.24 -4.11
C HIS A 125 -6.33 -17.29 -5.53
N GLY A 126 -6.50 -18.50 -6.06
CA GLY A 126 -7.27 -18.70 -7.29
C GLY A 126 -8.72 -18.27 -7.11
N PHE A 127 -9.38 -17.91 -8.22
CA PHE A 127 -10.80 -17.56 -8.22
C PHE A 127 -11.19 -16.46 -7.23
N THR A 128 -10.35 -15.42 -7.12
CA THR A 128 -10.64 -14.23 -6.32
C THR A 128 -11.32 -13.21 -7.20
N SER A 129 -12.44 -12.65 -6.75
CA SER A 129 -13.18 -11.60 -7.47
C SER A 129 -13.65 -10.50 -6.53
N LEU A 130 -13.88 -9.31 -7.08
CA LEU A 130 -14.51 -8.22 -6.33
C LEU A 130 -15.98 -8.55 -6.04
N ASP A 131 -16.41 -8.34 -4.80
CA ASP A 131 -17.82 -8.38 -4.40
C ASP A 131 -18.36 -6.95 -4.33
N VAL A 132 -18.98 -6.51 -5.43
CA VAL A 132 -19.47 -5.13 -5.60
C VAL A 132 -20.59 -4.79 -4.61
N ASP A 133 -21.41 -5.77 -4.23
CA ASP A 133 -22.54 -5.56 -3.31
C ASP A 133 -22.06 -5.39 -1.85
N ARG A 134 -20.84 -5.82 -1.55
CA ARG A 134 -20.17 -5.69 -0.24
C ARG A 134 -19.04 -4.66 -0.24
N THR A 135 -18.98 -3.82 -1.27
CA THR A 135 -17.96 -2.79 -1.43
C THR A 135 -18.58 -1.40 -1.23
N THR A 136 -17.93 -0.57 -0.41
CA THR A 136 -18.26 0.84 -0.14
C THR A 136 -17.02 1.71 -0.36
N ASP A 137 -17.11 3.02 -0.09
CA ASP A 137 -15.95 3.92 -0.17
C ASP A 137 -14.80 3.50 0.76
N ASP A 138 -15.09 3.03 1.98
CA ASP A 138 -14.10 2.66 3.00
C ASP A 138 -13.88 1.15 3.13
N THR A 139 -14.61 0.32 2.36
CA THR A 139 -14.61 -1.13 2.50
C THR A 139 -14.53 -1.80 1.14
N VAL A 140 -13.57 -2.70 0.96
CA VAL A 140 -13.48 -3.59 -0.20
C VAL A 140 -14.04 -4.95 0.18
N GLY A 141 -15.07 -5.41 -0.53
CA GLY A 141 -15.58 -6.79 -0.46
C GLY A 141 -14.88 -7.67 -1.48
N LEU A 142 -14.35 -8.81 -1.06
CA LEU A 142 -13.77 -9.84 -1.94
C LEU A 142 -14.48 -11.17 -1.74
N THR A 143 -14.64 -11.88 -2.85
CA THR A 143 -15.10 -13.26 -2.89
C THR A 143 -13.94 -14.18 -3.26
N TYR A 144 -13.80 -15.28 -2.53
CA TYR A 144 -12.83 -16.33 -2.80
C TYR A 144 -13.56 -17.65 -3.03
N LYS A 145 -13.38 -18.27 -4.20
CA LYS A 145 -13.93 -19.61 -4.47
C LYS A 145 -12.87 -20.68 -4.25
N THR A 146 -13.19 -21.64 -3.39
CA THR A 146 -12.48 -22.93 -3.33
C THR A 146 -13.19 -23.92 -4.27
N PRO A 147 -12.52 -24.48 -5.28
CA PRO A 147 -13.10 -25.48 -6.17
C PRO A 147 -13.64 -26.71 -5.42
N GLY A 148 -14.74 -27.27 -5.95
CA GLY A 148 -15.32 -28.53 -5.49
C GLY A 148 -14.73 -29.71 -6.27
N SER A 149 -15.60 -30.52 -6.89
CA SER A 149 -15.19 -31.68 -7.70
C SER A 149 -14.36 -31.32 -8.94
N CYS A 150 -14.51 -30.10 -9.47
CA CYS A 150 -13.65 -29.56 -10.52
C CYS A 150 -13.60 -28.02 -10.50
N ASN A 151 -12.59 -27.43 -11.17
CA ASN A 151 -12.41 -25.96 -11.23
C ASN A 151 -13.64 -25.22 -11.77
N ALA A 152 -14.26 -25.77 -12.83
CA ALA A 152 -15.43 -25.18 -13.49
C ALA A 152 -16.76 -25.61 -12.87
N CYS A 153 -16.74 -26.53 -11.91
CA CYS A 153 -17.95 -27.07 -11.29
C CYS A 153 -18.54 -26.04 -10.31
N THR A 154 -19.87 -26.12 -10.14
CA THR A 154 -20.65 -25.19 -9.31
C THR A 154 -20.72 -25.60 -7.85
N ASP A 155 -20.19 -26.77 -7.50
CA ASP A 155 -20.13 -27.34 -6.15
C ASP A 155 -18.95 -26.81 -5.32
N GLY A 156 -18.27 -25.77 -5.82
CA GLY A 156 -17.25 -25.05 -5.06
C GLY A 156 -17.85 -24.26 -3.89
N THR A 157 -17.03 -24.03 -2.87
CA THR A 157 -17.40 -23.19 -1.72
C THR A 157 -16.96 -21.76 -1.97
N VAL A 158 -17.82 -20.81 -1.62
CA VAL A 158 -17.57 -19.38 -1.77
C VAL A 158 -17.45 -18.73 -0.41
N THR A 159 -16.33 -18.04 -0.18
CA THR A 159 -16.04 -17.30 1.06
C THR A 159 -15.99 -15.81 0.76
N GLN A 160 -16.79 -15.03 1.49
CA GLN A 160 -16.82 -13.58 1.37
C GLN A 160 -16.04 -12.95 2.53
N VAL A 161 -15.17 -12.00 2.21
CA VAL A 161 -14.36 -11.26 3.19
C VAL A 161 -14.43 -9.78 2.87
N GLN A 162 -14.52 -8.95 3.89
CA GLN A 162 -14.40 -7.51 3.73
C GLN A 162 -13.10 -6.99 4.35
N PHE A 163 -12.53 -6.00 3.70
CA PHE A 163 -11.35 -5.27 4.14
C PHE A 163 -11.79 -3.83 4.33
N ARG A 164 -11.80 -3.35 5.58
CA ARG A 164 -12.32 -2.02 5.91
C ARG A 164 -11.21 -1.12 6.45
N TRP A 165 -11.14 0.10 5.94
CA TRP A 165 -10.24 1.12 6.47
C TRP A 165 -10.75 1.66 7.80
N GLU A 166 -9.90 1.65 8.84
CA GLU A 166 -10.21 2.18 10.18
C GLU A 166 -9.32 3.37 10.56
N GLY A 167 -9.07 4.27 9.60
CA GLY A 167 -8.32 5.50 9.84
C GLY A 167 -6.80 5.35 9.81
N GLN A 168 -6.26 4.24 10.32
CA GLN A 168 -4.81 3.97 10.30
C GLN A 168 -4.40 2.69 9.58
N LYS A 169 -5.28 1.69 9.58
CA LYS A 169 -5.00 0.37 9.00
C LYS A 169 -6.27 -0.24 8.44
N VAL A 170 -6.07 -1.27 7.63
CA VAL A 170 -7.16 -2.14 7.18
C VAL A 170 -7.47 -3.16 8.26
N ARG A 171 -8.76 -3.33 8.56
CA ARG A 171 -9.29 -4.41 9.38
C ARG A 171 -10.01 -5.42 8.48
N THR A 172 -9.64 -6.69 8.61
CA THR A 172 -10.33 -7.80 7.96
C THR A 172 -11.59 -8.18 8.73
N ILE A 173 -12.71 -8.36 8.04
CA ILE A 173 -14.00 -8.81 8.56
C ILE A 173 -14.36 -10.09 7.82
N GLY A 174 -14.43 -11.20 8.55
CA GLY A 174 -14.51 -12.55 8.00
C GLY A 174 -13.17 -13.27 8.10
N THR A 175 -13.08 -14.44 7.46
CA THR A 175 -11.86 -15.27 7.47
C THR A 175 -11.54 -15.65 6.03
N PRO A 176 -10.43 -15.13 5.46
CA PRO A 176 -9.94 -15.60 4.17
C PRO A 176 -9.72 -17.12 4.17
N PRO A 177 -9.84 -17.77 3.01
CA PRO A 177 -9.46 -19.17 2.88
C PRO A 177 -8.00 -19.37 3.29
N LYS A 178 -7.69 -20.57 3.79
CA LYS A 178 -6.32 -21.00 4.06
C LYS A 178 -5.65 -21.52 2.81
#